data_AF-A0A849F5T5-F1
#
_entry.id   AF-A0A849F5T5-F1
#
_cell.length_a   1.000
_cell.length_b   1.000
_cell.length_c   1.000
_cell.angle_alpha   90.00
_cell.angle_beta   90.00
_cell.angle_gamma   90.00
#
_symmetry.space_group_name_H-M   'P 1'
#
loop_
_entity.id
_entity.type
_entity.pdbx_description
1 polymer ?
#
loop_
_entity_poly.entity_id
_entity_poly.type
_entity_poly.pdbx_seq_one_letter_code
_entity_poly.pdbx_strand_id
1 'polypeptide(L)'
;DWNEKVTSPESLEFVKKNADYHKIPDGNVVGNGTPGFRSPQYQQWKSKISNPRLRDIWQLAIDISNEYNGKEGRYNNEAISAGGLDFSDLAEVCYILGIQGIKDTKDFFDLYSR
;
A
#
# COMPACT_ATOMS: atom_id res chain seq x y z
N ASP A 1 0.38 13.84 -1.44
CA ASP A 1 0.81 14.39 -2.76
C ASP A 1 2.18 13.91 -3.22
N TRP A 2 2.65 12.76 -2.73
CA TRP A 2 4.00 12.31 -3.05
C TRP A 2 4.17 12.08 -4.57
N ASN A 3 3.27 11.31 -5.21
CA ASN A 3 3.29 11.04 -6.66
C ASN A 3 3.35 12.32 -7.52
N GLU A 4 2.51 13.32 -7.22
CA GLU A 4 2.52 14.61 -7.94
C GLU A 4 3.78 15.44 -7.68
N LYS A 5 4.47 15.23 -6.55
CA LYS A 5 5.70 15.95 -6.17
C LYS A 5 6.98 15.31 -6.71
N VAL A 6 6.95 14.00 -7.00
CA VAL A 6 8.14 13.25 -7.47
C VAL A 6 8.12 12.93 -8.97
N THR A 7 6.99 13.14 -9.64
CA THR A 7 6.90 13.10 -11.12
C THR A 7 7.44 14.38 -11.75
N SER A 8 7.75 14.35 -13.05
CA SER A 8 8.04 15.58 -13.80
C SER A 8 6.76 16.41 -13.98
N PRO A 9 6.85 17.75 -13.94
CA PRO A 9 5.71 18.64 -14.19
C PRO A 9 5.04 18.40 -15.54
N GLU A 10 5.83 18.16 -16.59
CA GLU A 10 5.36 17.93 -17.95
C GLU A 10 4.56 16.63 -18.06
N SER A 11 5.00 15.58 -17.36
CA SER A 11 4.31 14.29 -17.32
C SER A 11 2.97 14.40 -16.60
N LEU A 12 2.94 15.12 -15.47
CA LEU A 12 1.71 15.37 -14.72
C LEU A 12 0.71 16.20 -15.54
N GLU A 13 1.20 17.26 -16.19
CA GLU A 13 0.38 18.11 -17.07
C GLU A 13 -0.16 17.32 -18.26
N PHE A 14 0.66 16.47 -18.88
CA PHE A 14 0.24 15.62 -19.98
C PHE A 14 -0.93 14.71 -19.57
N VAL A 15 -0.85 14.03 -18.43
CA VAL A 15 -1.94 13.16 -17.95
C VAL A 15 -3.19 13.98 -17.64
N LYS A 16 -3.06 15.13 -16.97
CA LYS A 16 -4.19 16.02 -16.65
C LYS A 16 -4.91 16.56 -17.88
N LYS A 17 -4.18 16.76 -18.99
CA LYS A 17 -4.76 17.25 -20.27
C LYS A 17 -5.36 16.16 -21.14
N ASN A 18 -4.83 14.95 -21.08
CA ASN A 18 -5.15 13.87 -22.04
C ASN A 18 -5.95 12.71 -21.43
N ALA A 19 -6.26 12.76 -20.14
CA ALA A 19 -7.08 11.76 -19.46
C ALA A 19 -8.02 12.43 -18.45
N ASP A 20 -9.08 11.69 -18.06
CA ASP A 20 -9.94 12.06 -16.93
C ASP A 20 -9.18 11.86 -15.61
N TYR A 21 -8.28 12.80 -15.31
CA TYR A 21 -7.43 12.72 -14.14
C TYR A 21 -8.25 12.88 -12.86
N HIS A 22 -8.24 11.84 -12.02
CA HIS A 22 -8.76 11.89 -10.68
C HIS A 22 -7.64 11.60 -9.68
N LYS A 23 -7.40 12.54 -8.76
CA LYS A 23 -6.43 12.35 -7.70
C LYS A 23 -7.04 11.53 -6.56
N ILE A 24 -6.50 10.35 -6.33
CA ILE A 24 -6.87 9.51 -5.20
C ILE A 24 -6.06 9.94 -3.96
N PRO A 25 -6.70 10.05 -2.77
CA PRO A 25 -6.00 10.36 -1.52
C PRO A 25 -4.88 9.36 -1.16
N ASP A 26 -3.97 9.82 -0.31
CA ASP A 26 -2.75 9.10 0.06
C ASP A 26 -3.06 7.84 0.89
N GLY A 27 -2.75 6.67 0.33
CA GLY A 27 -2.93 5.37 0.99
C GLY A 27 -2.04 5.13 2.21
N ASN A 28 -1.12 6.04 2.54
CA ASN A 28 -0.32 6.00 3.76
C ASN A 28 -1.01 6.66 4.96
N VAL A 29 -2.12 7.37 4.73
CA VAL A 29 -2.81 8.18 5.75
C VAL A 29 -4.22 7.63 5.97
N VAL A 30 -4.58 7.45 7.24
CA VAL A 30 -5.94 7.06 7.63
C VAL A 30 -6.84 8.29 7.69
N GLY A 31 -8.09 8.17 7.24
CA GLY A 31 -9.13 9.18 7.46
C GLY A 31 -9.15 10.34 6.45
N ASN A 32 -8.51 10.17 5.29
CA ASN A 32 -8.50 11.15 4.20
C ASN A 32 -9.47 10.80 3.04
N GLY A 33 -10.31 9.77 3.21
CA GLY A 33 -11.22 9.26 2.18
C GLY A 33 -10.79 7.96 1.52
N THR A 34 -9.58 7.47 1.80
CA THR A 34 -9.11 6.14 1.41
C THR A 34 -8.57 5.35 2.61
N PRO A 35 -8.42 4.02 2.50
CA PRO A 35 -7.79 3.22 3.54
C PRO A 35 -6.31 3.59 3.75
N GLY A 36 -5.82 3.45 4.99
CA GLY A 36 -4.39 3.60 5.31
C GLY A 36 -3.67 2.25 5.44
N PHE A 37 -2.85 1.87 4.45
CA PHE A 37 -2.15 0.58 4.39
C PHE A 37 -0.65 0.65 4.63
N ARG A 38 -0.20 1.68 5.36
CA ARG A 38 1.17 1.76 5.91
C ARG A 38 1.13 1.53 7.42
N SER A 39 1.80 0.49 7.88
CA SER A 39 1.78 0.08 9.29
C SER A 39 3.14 -0.46 9.73
N PRO A 40 4.01 0.40 10.29
CA PRO A 40 5.40 0.04 10.62
C PRO A 40 5.56 -1.05 11.69
N GLN A 41 4.51 -1.40 12.44
CA GLN A 41 4.56 -2.41 13.51
C GLN A 41 3.57 -3.57 13.31
N TYR A 42 2.86 -3.63 12.18
CA TYR A 42 1.83 -4.66 12.00
C TYR A 42 2.43 -6.02 11.59
N GLN A 43 2.46 -6.97 12.52
CA GLN A 43 2.99 -8.32 12.30
C GLN A 43 1.91 -9.42 12.45
N GLN A 44 0.67 -9.03 12.75
CA GLN A 44 -0.42 -9.97 13.06
C GLN A 44 -0.98 -10.70 11.83
N TRP A 45 -0.57 -10.34 10.61
CA TRP A 45 -1.05 -10.96 9.37
C TRP A 45 -0.90 -12.50 9.38
N LYS A 46 0.20 -13.01 9.93
CA LYS A 46 0.53 -14.44 9.89
C LYS A 46 -0.48 -15.31 10.65
N SER A 47 -1.00 -14.80 11.77
CA SER A 47 -2.03 -15.48 12.56
C SER A 47 -3.45 -15.25 12.04
N LYS A 48 -3.66 -14.20 11.24
CA LYS A 48 -4.95 -13.88 10.62
C LYS A 48 -5.24 -14.76 9.41
N ILE A 49 -4.23 -15.02 8.58
CA ILE A 49 -4.41 -15.81 7.35
C ILE A 49 -4.61 -17.29 7.67
N SER A 50 -5.83 -17.79 7.45
CA SER A 50 -6.17 -19.21 7.65
C SER A 50 -5.65 -20.11 6.53
N ASN A 51 -5.75 -19.64 5.28
CA ASN A 51 -5.36 -20.42 4.11
C ASN A 51 -3.83 -20.58 4.03
N PRO A 52 -3.29 -21.82 4.09
CA PRO A 52 -1.84 -22.05 4.06
C PRO A 52 -1.15 -21.47 2.82
N ARG A 53 -1.77 -21.60 1.64
CA ARG A 53 -1.21 -21.08 0.40
C ARG A 53 -1.13 -19.56 0.39
N LEU A 54 -2.15 -18.87 0.93
CA LEU A 54 -2.11 -17.41 1.05
C LEU A 54 -1.03 -16.96 2.04
N ARG A 55 -0.83 -17.72 3.12
CA ARG A 55 0.23 -17.46 4.10
C ARG A 55 1.61 -17.56 3.44
N ASP A 56 1.83 -18.56 2.60
CA ASP A 56 3.10 -18.73 1.88
C ASP A 56 3.36 -17.59 0.90
N ILE A 57 2.32 -17.14 0.18
CA ILE A 57 2.42 -15.99 -0.73
C ILE A 57 2.77 -14.70 0.02
N TRP A 58 2.09 -14.43 1.13
CA TRP A 58 2.38 -13.26 1.96
C TRP A 58 3.78 -13.31 2.58
N GLN A 59 4.20 -14.48 3.04
CA GLN A 59 5.56 -14.67 3.54
C GLN A 59 6.59 -14.35 2.47
N LEU A 60 6.43 -14.91 1.25
CA LEU A 60 7.33 -14.63 0.14
C LEU A 60 7.36 -13.14 -0.23
N ALA A 61 6.21 -12.47 -0.29
CA ALA A 61 6.15 -11.04 -0.58
C ALA A 61 6.91 -10.19 0.46
N ILE A 62 6.77 -10.55 1.74
CA ILE A 62 7.48 -9.89 2.84
C ILE A 62 8.98 -10.18 2.78
N ASP A 63 9.38 -11.41 2.49
CA ASP A 63 10.79 -11.79 2.37
C ASP A 63 11.47 -11.02 1.23
N ILE A 64 10.82 -10.92 0.06
CA ILE A 64 11.30 -10.10 -1.07
C ILE A 64 11.38 -8.62 -0.69
N SER A 65 10.35 -8.10 0.00
CA SER A 65 10.33 -6.70 0.42
C SER A 65 11.50 -6.40 1.36
N ASN A 66 11.73 -7.24 2.37
CA ASN A 66 12.86 -7.11 3.29
C ASN A 66 14.20 -7.31 2.59
N GLU A 67 14.28 -8.22 1.62
CA GLU A 67 15.51 -8.47 0.88
C GLU A 67 15.91 -7.25 0.06
N TYR A 68 15.00 -6.59 -0.63
CA TYR A 68 15.35 -5.56 -1.62
C TYR A 68 15.08 -4.11 -1.17
N ASN A 69 14.46 -3.89 0.00
CA ASN A 69 14.23 -2.55 0.54
C ASN A 69 15.56 -1.78 0.69
N GLY A 70 15.66 -0.60 0.08
CA GLY A 70 16.86 0.24 0.13
C GLY A 70 18.11 -0.32 -0.58
N LYS A 71 18.08 -1.51 -1.18
CA LYS A 71 19.25 -2.09 -1.88
C LYS A 71 19.55 -1.33 -3.17
N GLU A 72 20.83 -1.24 -3.53
CA GLU A 72 21.28 -0.71 -4.83
C GLU A 72 20.78 0.71 -5.15
N GLY A 73 20.59 1.54 -4.11
CA GLY A 73 20.08 2.91 -4.26
C GLY A 73 18.56 3.02 -4.45
N ARG A 74 17.82 1.91 -4.27
CA ARG A 74 16.34 1.93 -4.24
C ARG A 74 15.83 2.74 -3.05
N TYR A 75 14.57 3.17 -3.14
CA TYR A 75 13.86 3.80 -2.04
C TYR A 75 13.86 2.88 -0.80
N ASN A 76 14.15 3.46 0.36
CA ASN A 76 14.07 2.77 1.64
C ASN A 76 12.72 3.07 2.31
N ASN A 77 11.82 2.10 2.27
CA ASN A 77 10.54 2.18 2.97
C ASN A 77 10.73 1.93 4.47
N GLU A 78 10.56 2.99 5.26
CA GLU A 78 10.75 2.95 6.72
C GLU A 78 9.78 1.99 7.45
N ALA A 79 8.56 1.79 6.92
CA ALA A 79 7.61 0.86 7.53
C ALA A 79 8.07 -0.59 7.37
N ILE A 80 8.61 -0.92 6.19
CA ILE A 80 9.23 -2.21 5.93
C ILE A 80 10.52 -2.37 6.76
N SER A 81 11.38 -1.34 6.83
CA SER A 81 12.58 -1.37 7.68
C SER A 81 12.27 -1.60 9.16
N ALA A 82 11.11 -1.15 9.64
CA ALA A 82 10.64 -1.37 11.01
C ALA A 82 10.03 -2.78 11.23
N GLY A 83 10.00 -3.63 10.21
CA GLY A 83 9.39 -4.97 10.25
C GLY A 83 7.86 -4.96 10.15
N GLY A 84 7.29 -3.86 9.62
CA GLY A 84 5.88 -3.70 9.36
C GLY A 84 5.50 -3.98 7.90
N LEU A 85 4.37 -3.41 7.49
CA LEU A 85 3.83 -3.54 6.14
C LEU A 85 3.61 -2.18 5.50
N ASP A 86 3.80 -2.11 4.20
CA ASP A 86 3.37 -1.00 3.36
C ASP A 86 2.89 -1.57 2.02
N PHE A 87 1.60 -1.44 1.79
CA PHE A 87 0.94 -1.78 0.53
C PHE A 87 -0.07 -0.67 0.18
N SER A 88 0.30 0.58 0.47
CA SER A 88 -0.52 1.79 0.33
C SER A 88 -1.11 1.99 -1.07
N ASP A 89 -0.45 1.54 -2.13
CA ASP A 89 -1.00 1.57 -3.50
C ASP A 89 -2.34 0.82 -3.63
N LEU A 90 -2.63 -0.16 -2.76
CA LEU A 90 -3.92 -0.85 -2.73
C LEU A 90 -5.09 0.12 -2.45
N ALA A 91 -4.84 1.25 -1.78
CA ALA A 91 -5.87 2.27 -1.53
C ALA A 91 -6.48 2.81 -2.84
N GLU A 92 -5.70 2.85 -3.91
CA GLU A 92 -6.14 3.29 -5.24
C GLU A 92 -7.11 2.28 -5.87
N VAL A 93 -6.79 0.99 -5.75
CA VAL A 93 -7.69 -0.10 -6.16
C VAL A 93 -8.98 -0.05 -5.33
N CYS A 94 -8.87 0.21 -4.02
CA CYS A 94 -10.04 0.33 -3.16
C CYS A 94 -10.96 1.47 -3.59
N TYR A 95 -10.38 2.60 -4.00
CA TYR A 95 -11.14 3.72 -4.56
C TYR A 95 -11.85 3.34 -5.86
N ILE A 96 -11.12 2.74 -6.82
CA ILE A 96 -11.65 2.36 -8.14
C ILE A 96 -12.80 1.36 -8.02
N LEU A 97 -12.70 0.40 -7.11
CA LEU A 97 -13.70 -0.65 -6.91
C LEU A 97 -14.83 -0.26 -5.94
N GLY A 98 -14.79 0.93 -5.34
CA GLY A 98 -15.81 1.37 -4.37
C GLY A 98 -15.78 0.60 -3.04
N ILE A 99 -14.61 0.13 -2.61
CA ILE A 99 -14.41 -0.63 -1.36
C ILE A 99 -13.65 0.20 -0.30
N GLN A 100 -14.00 1.47 -0.16
CA GLN A 100 -13.35 2.39 0.79
C GLN A 100 -13.79 2.21 2.25
N GLY A 101 -14.65 1.23 2.55
CA GLY A 101 -15.10 0.92 3.91
C GLY A 101 -14.00 0.34 4.83
N ILE A 102 -12.83 0.01 4.26
CA ILE A 102 -11.68 -0.50 5.00
C ILE A 102 -10.94 0.69 5.62
N LYS A 103 -10.70 0.66 6.92
CA LYS A 103 -10.00 1.77 7.59
C LYS A 103 -8.48 1.71 7.40
N ASP A 104 -7.89 0.55 7.69
CA ASP A 104 -6.45 0.39 7.81
C ASP A 104 -6.00 -1.06 7.54
N THR A 105 -4.68 -1.31 7.64
CA THR A 105 -4.06 -2.63 7.50
C THR A 105 -4.72 -3.70 8.36
N LYS A 106 -5.09 -3.39 9.61
CA LYS A 106 -5.68 -4.38 10.51
C LYS A 106 -7.07 -4.77 10.00
N ASP A 107 -7.86 -3.77 9.64
CA ASP A 107 -9.22 -3.96 9.12
C ASP A 107 -9.21 -4.76 7.81
N PHE A 108 -8.24 -4.49 6.93
CA PHE A 108 -8.02 -5.30 5.72
C PHE A 108 -7.85 -6.79 6.04
N PHE A 109 -6.94 -7.13 6.96
CA PHE A 109 -6.75 -8.53 7.33
C PHE A 109 -7.95 -9.11 8.08
N ASP A 110 -8.66 -8.33 8.90
CA ASP A 110 -9.88 -8.81 9.56
C ASP A 110 -10.98 -9.20 8.56
N LEU A 111 -11.07 -8.49 7.42
CA LEU A 111 -12.04 -8.74 6.37
C LEU A 111 -11.63 -9.83 5.37
N TYR A 112 -10.37 -9.83 4.92
CA TYR A 112 -9.94 -10.59 3.73
C TYR A 112 -8.97 -11.75 3.98
N SER A 113 -8.61 -12.05 5.24
CA SER A 113 -7.62 -13.10 5.55
C SER A 113 -8.13 -14.54 5.52
N ARG A 114 -9.39 -14.77 5.10
CA ARG A 114 -10.06 -16.07 5.20
C ARG A 114 -9.71 -17.01 4.05
#